data_AF-A0A8B7NSD8-F1
#
_entry.id   AF-A0A8B7NSD8-F1
#
_cell.length_a   1.000
_cell.length_b   1.000
_cell.length_c   1.000
_cell.angle_alpha   90.00
_cell.angle_beta   90.00
_cell.angle_gamma   90.00
#
_symmetry.space_group_name_H-M   'P 1'
#
loop_
_entity.id
_entity.type
_entity.pdbx_description
1 polymer ?
#
loop_
_entity_poly.entity_id
_entity_poly.type
_entity_poly.pdbx_seq_one_letter_code
_entity_poly.pdbx_strand_id
1 'polypeptide(L)'
;MDLYGTPDQILAHSNIGKRAPCCVGVRLASLRDVERCSELMGPIDDVCCLRVVPRSTGRYLDMIKKKICRWHFPDLRDNDLDWMFEIISCSMTNHNSCPSLVLPRDNLTHDGVKQLYETLSKSYVSPMSSQKMTIYCEPHSMLMWSPTSEKIKCVELSTITILQWKSELTGNRSTCQRMV
;
A
#
# COMPACT_ATOMS: atom_id res chain seq x y z
N MET A 1 13.69 1.67 -14.29
CA MET A 1 14.07 0.63 -13.33
C MET A 1 13.40 1.02 -12.04
N ASP A 2 12.65 0.11 -11.44
CA ASP A 2 11.93 0.38 -10.22
C ASP A 2 12.78 -0.10 -9.04
N LEU A 3 12.69 0.60 -7.91
CA LEU A 3 13.57 0.39 -6.77
C LEU A 3 12.73 0.07 -5.54
N TYR A 4 13.02 -1.05 -4.89
CA TYR A 4 12.33 -1.50 -3.70
C TYR A 4 13.31 -1.88 -2.58
N GLY A 5 13.07 -1.41 -1.37
CA GLY A 5 13.91 -1.76 -0.22
C GLY A 5 13.58 -0.97 1.04
N THR A 6 14.42 -1.11 2.05
CA THR A 6 14.44 -0.16 3.17
C THR A 6 14.87 1.22 2.70
N PRO A 7 14.50 2.31 3.39
CA PRO A 7 14.95 3.65 3.05
C PRO A 7 16.47 3.75 2.92
N ASP A 8 17.24 3.09 3.79
CA ASP A 8 18.71 3.09 3.71
C ASP A 8 19.24 2.40 2.44
N GLN A 9 18.64 1.29 2.02
CA GLN A 9 18.98 0.62 0.75
C GLN A 9 18.68 1.53 -0.45
N ILE A 10 17.57 2.26 -0.41
CA ILE A 10 17.17 3.18 -1.48
C ILE A 10 18.14 4.36 -1.54
N LEU A 11 18.49 4.96 -0.40
CA LEU A 11 19.48 6.04 -0.31
C LEU A 11 20.85 5.58 -0.81
N ALA A 12 21.30 4.40 -0.38
CA ALA A 12 22.55 3.82 -0.84
C ALA A 12 22.55 3.64 -2.37
N HIS A 13 21.44 3.19 -2.96
CA HIS A 13 21.32 3.07 -4.42
C HIS A 13 21.39 4.44 -5.13
N SER A 14 20.72 5.47 -4.59
CA SER A 14 20.75 6.83 -5.15
C SER A 14 22.15 7.47 -5.10
N ASN A 15 22.92 7.19 -4.05
CA ASN A 15 24.28 7.73 -3.88
C ASN A 15 25.29 7.16 -4.89
N ILE A 16 24.99 6.02 -5.52
CA ILE A 16 25.88 5.40 -6.53
C ILE A 16 25.76 6.11 -7.90
N GLY A 17 24.97 7.19 -8.01
CA GLY A 17 24.87 7.98 -9.24
C GLY A 17 24.17 7.25 -10.39
N LYS A 18 23.41 6.20 -10.07
CA LYS A 18 22.60 5.47 -11.06
C LYS A 18 21.41 6.33 -11.51
N ARG A 19 20.88 5.99 -12.70
CA ARG A 19 19.66 6.61 -13.25
C ARG A 19 18.53 6.57 -12.22
N ALA A 20 17.81 7.68 -12.07
CA ALA A 20 16.67 7.78 -11.16
C ALA A 20 15.65 6.66 -11.44
N PRO A 21 15.12 6.00 -10.40
CA PRO A 21 14.13 4.97 -10.57
C PRO A 21 12.81 5.55 -11.09
N CYS A 22 12.04 4.74 -11.83
CA CYS A 22 10.75 5.17 -12.36
C CYS A 22 9.67 5.09 -11.28
N CYS A 23 9.70 4.05 -10.45
CA CYS A 23 8.88 3.89 -9.26
C CYS A 23 9.76 3.55 -8.03
N VAL A 24 9.37 4.04 -6.86
CA VAL A 24 10.04 3.75 -5.58
C VAL A 24 9.08 3.09 -4.60
N GLY A 25 9.43 1.90 -4.12
CA GLY A 25 8.72 1.22 -3.07
C GLY A 25 9.56 1.06 -1.80
N VAL A 26 8.99 1.39 -0.65
CA VAL A 26 9.69 1.32 0.65
C VAL A 26 9.16 0.18 1.51
N ARG A 27 10.05 -0.48 2.23
CA ARG A 27 9.71 -1.42 3.31
C ARG A 27 10.05 -0.78 4.65
N LEU A 28 9.03 -0.60 5.48
CA LEU A 28 9.11 0.02 6.79
C LEU A 28 8.97 -1.08 7.86
N ALA A 29 10.05 -1.33 8.58
CA ALA A 29 10.16 -2.35 9.61
C ALA A 29 10.50 -1.77 10.99
N SER A 30 10.56 -0.45 11.11
CA SER A 30 10.88 0.26 12.35
C SER A 30 10.46 1.72 12.29
N LEU A 31 10.42 2.40 13.45
CA LEU A 31 10.27 3.86 13.51
C LEU A 31 11.41 4.56 12.74
N ARG A 32 12.64 4.05 12.83
CA ARG A 32 13.80 4.60 12.11
C ARG A 32 13.58 4.60 10.60
N ASP A 33 13.00 3.54 10.04
CA ASP A 33 12.68 3.51 8.61
C ASP A 33 11.65 4.61 8.25
N VAL A 34 10.64 4.81 9.09
CA VAL A 34 9.63 5.86 8.87
C VAL A 34 10.28 7.23 8.84
N GLU A 35 11.11 7.54 9.84
CA GLU A 35 11.83 8.82 9.92
C GLU A 35 12.70 9.05 8.68
N ARG A 36 13.43 8.02 8.24
CA ARG A 36 14.34 8.06 7.10
C ARG A 36 13.65 8.34 5.76
N CYS A 37 12.33 8.16 5.66
CA CYS A 37 11.58 8.51 4.45
C CYS A 37 11.65 10.01 4.08
N SER A 38 11.95 10.91 5.03
CA SER A 38 12.11 12.33 4.73
C SER A 38 13.31 12.63 3.83
N GLU A 39 14.29 11.74 3.80
CA GLU A 39 15.52 11.89 3.02
C GLU A 39 15.42 11.30 1.61
N LEU A 40 14.40 10.48 1.35
CA LEU A 40 14.18 9.90 0.04
C LEU A 40 13.80 11.02 -0.95
N MET A 41 14.50 11.08 -2.08
CA MET A 41 14.14 12.01 -3.14
C MET A 41 12.97 11.46 -3.97
N GLY A 42 11.96 12.30 -4.21
CA GLY A 42 10.82 11.95 -5.07
C GLY A 42 9.63 11.30 -4.35
N PRO A 43 8.61 10.90 -5.12
CA PRO A 43 7.42 10.20 -4.62
C PRO A 43 7.77 8.77 -4.17
N ILE A 44 6.90 8.21 -3.32
CA ILE A 44 6.97 6.80 -2.88
C ILE A 44 5.69 6.14 -3.33
N ASP A 45 5.75 5.35 -4.40
CA ASP A 45 4.57 4.76 -5.02
C ASP A 45 3.97 3.65 -4.14
N ASP A 46 4.83 2.80 -3.57
CA ASP A 46 4.44 1.64 -2.77
C ASP A 46 5.04 1.72 -1.37
N VAL A 47 4.23 1.49 -0.34
CA VAL A 47 4.69 1.42 1.05
C VAL A 47 4.31 0.07 1.65
N CYS A 48 5.29 -0.67 2.14
CA CYS A 48 5.09 -1.91 2.88
C CYS A 48 5.32 -1.68 4.37
N CYS A 49 4.25 -1.75 5.16
CA CYS A 49 4.26 -1.52 6.59
C CYS A 49 4.26 -2.85 7.35
N LEU A 50 5.31 -3.12 8.11
CA LEU A 50 5.28 -4.19 9.11
C LEU A 50 4.59 -3.71 10.38
N ARG A 51 3.94 -4.61 11.11
CA ARG A 51 3.12 -4.30 12.29
C ARG A 51 3.82 -3.47 13.38
N VAL A 52 5.16 -3.51 13.41
CA VAL A 52 6.02 -2.77 14.34
C VAL A 52 6.11 -1.26 14.06
N VAL A 53 5.67 -0.79 12.89
CA VAL A 53 5.69 0.65 12.60
C VAL A 53 4.54 1.38 13.32
N PRO A 54 4.73 2.65 13.71
CA PRO A 54 3.71 3.42 14.40
C PRO A 54 2.43 3.60 13.58
N ARG A 55 1.28 3.70 14.26
CA ARG A 55 0.00 4.02 13.61
C ARG A 55 0.00 5.41 12.94
N SER A 56 0.84 6.32 13.43
CA SER A 56 1.04 7.67 12.87
C SER A 56 1.83 7.71 11.55
N THR A 57 2.30 6.56 11.03
CA THR A 57 3.13 6.47 9.82
C THR A 57 2.49 7.18 8.63
N GLY A 58 1.21 6.94 8.35
CA GLY A 58 0.55 7.59 7.21
C GLY A 58 0.47 9.10 7.31
N ARG A 59 0.18 9.63 8.51
CA ARG A 59 0.18 11.07 8.78
C ARG A 59 1.57 11.68 8.57
N TYR A 60 2.60 11.00 9.05
CA TYR A 60 3.97 11.46 8.87
C TYR A 60 4.34 11.52 7.38
N LEU A 61 4.06 10.46 6.62
CA LEU A 61 4.37 10.41 5.18
C LEU A 61 3.58 11.46 4.38
N ASP A 62 2.33 11.74 4.75
CA ASP A 62 1.56 12.84 4.17
C ASP A 62 2.16 14.21 4.50
N MET A 63 2.58 14.43 5.75
CA MET A 63 3.25 15.67 6.20
C MET A 63 4.53 15.96 5.40
N ILE A 64 5.34 14.93 5.11
CA ILE A 64 6.54 15.06 4.26
C ILE A 64 6.23 14.96 2.76
N LYS A 65 4.95 15.12 2.38
CA LYS A 65 4.43 15.20 1.00
C LYS A 65 4.78 13.99 0.14
N LYS A 66 4.82 12.78 0.73
CA LYS A 66 4.97 11.53 -0.02
C LYS A 66 3.61 11.09 -0.54
N LYS A 67 3.42 11.20 -1.85
CA LYS A 67 2.23 10.65 -2.50
C LYS A 67 2.37 9.14 -2.58
N ILE A 68 1.48 8.42 -1.90
CA ILE A 68 1.45 6.96 -1.83
C ILE A 68 0.29 6.45 -2.68
N CYS A 69 0.60 5.59 -3.65
CA CYS A 69 -0.38 5.00 -4.54
C CYS A 69 -0.90 3.67 -4.00
N ARG A 70 -0.07 2.95 -3.23
CA ARG A 70 -0.36 1.60 -2.77
C ARG A 70 0.23 1.31 -1.40
N TRP A 71 -0.58 0.68 -0.55
CA TRP A 71 -0.17 0.22 0.76
C TRP A 71 -0.15 -1.30 0.81
N HIS A 72 0.93 -1.86 1.38
CA HIS A 72 1.09 -3.28 1.61
C HIS A 72 1.14 -3.55 3.11
N PHE A 73 0.29 -4.45 3.56
CA PHE A 73 0.23 -4.92 4.94
C PHE A 73 0.44 -6.43 4.96
N PRO A 74 1.71 -6.89 4.92
CA PRO A 74 1.99 -8.31 4.97
C PRO A 74 1.58 -8.89 6.32
N ASP A 75 1.03 -10.09 6.29
CA ASP A 75 0.70 -10.86 7.48
C ASP A 75 -0.39 -10.21 8.35
N LEU A 76 -1.24 -9.36 7.74
CA LEU A 76 -2.33 -8.65 8.41
C LEU A 76 -3.29 -9.63 9.11
N ARG A 77 -3.65 -9.33 10.36
CA ARG A 77 -4.61 -10.08 11.17
C ARG A 77 -5.74 -9.17 11.64
N ASP A 78 -6.81 -9.75 12.16
CA ASP A 78 -7.98 -9.01 12.66
C ASP A 78 -7.59 -7.92 13.68
N ASN A 79 -6.71 -8.26 14.63
CA ASN A 79 -6.23 -7.34 15.67
C ASN A 79 -5.38 -6.17 15.14
N ASP A 80 -4.97 -6.22 13.88
CA ASP A 80 -4.14 -5.22 13.23
C ASP A 80 -4.97 -4.24 12.40
N LEU A 81 -6.27 -4.48 12.22
CA LEU A 81 -7.14 -3.66 11.38
C LEU A 81 -7.18 -2.20 11.84
N ASP A 82 -7.32 -1.93 13.14
CA ASP A 82 -7.31 -0.56 13.67
C ASP A 82 -5.98 0.17 13.36
N TRP A 83 -4.86 -0.55 13.50
CA TRP A 83 -3.55 -0.02 13.19
C TRP A 83 -3.41 0.30 11.70
N MET A 84 -3.88 -0.59 10.83
CA MET A 84 -3.87 -0.39 9.38
C MET A 84 -4.76 0.80 8.97
N PHE A 85 -5.97 0.91 9.54
CA PHE A 85 -6.89 2.01 9.26
C PHE A 85 -6.32 3.37 9.65
N GLU A 86 -5.69 3.47 10.82
CA GLU A 86 -5.04 4.70 11.25
C GLU A 86 -3.94 5.12 10.25
N ILE A 87 -3.15 4.16 9.74
CA ILE A 87 -2.11 4.43 8.74
C ILE A 87 -2.73 4.95 7.43
N ILE A 88 -3.71 4.26 6.86
CA ILE A 88 -4.22 4.63 5.53
C ILE A 88 -5.16 5.84 5.56
N SER A 89 -5.71 6.20 6.72
CA SER A 89 -6.68 7.29 6.87
C SER A 89 -6.26 8.61 6.22
N CYS A 90 -4.99 9.03 6.38
CA CYS A 90 -4.48 10.30 5.84
C CYS A 90 -4.37 10.30 4.32
N SER A 91 -4.04 9.16 3.70
CA SER A 91 -3.96 9.06 2.23
C SER A 91 -5.31 9.15 1.55
N MET A 92 -6.42 8.99 2.28
CA MET A 92 -7.77 8.98 1.75
C MET A 92 -8.53 10.30 1.92
N THR A 93 -7.99 11.25 2.68
CA THR A 93 -8.55 12.62 2.83
C THR A 93 -8.07 13.59 1.75
N ASN A 94 -6.99 13.27 1.04
CA ASN A 94 -6.46 14.09 -0.03
C ASN A 94 -7.16 13.78 -1.36
N HIS A 95 -7.63 14.82 -2.07
CA HIS A 95 -8.53 14.77 -3.23
C HIS A 95 -8.10 13.91 -4.45
N ASN A 96 -6.97 13.21 -4.42
CA ASN A 96 -6.31 12.76 -5.66
C ASN A 96 -5.98 11.27 -5.83
N SER A 97 -6.34 10.37 -4.92
CA SER A 97 -6.36 8.92 -5.22
C SER A 97 -6.74 8.09 -4.00
N CYS A 98 -7.80 7.28 -4.10
CA CYS A 98 -7.98 6.14 -3.21
C CYS A 98 -6.83 5.14 -3.44
N PRO A 99 -5.92 4.92 -2.48
CA PRO A 99 -4.79 4.02 -2.69
C PRO A 99 -5.26 2.57 -2.73
N SER A 100 -4.55 1.76 -3.52
CA SER A 100 -4.77 0.31 -3.54
C SER A 100 -4.21 -0.34 -2.28
N LEU A 101 -4.86 -1.39 -1.78
CA LEU A 101 -4.33 -2.24 -0.71
C LEU A 101 -3.78 -3.53 -1.27
N VAL A 102 -2.70 -4.00 -0.68
CA VAL A 102 -2.11 -5.30 -0.97
C VAL A 102 -1.94 -6.04 0.35
N LEU A 103 -2.64 -7.16 0.46
CA LEU A 103 -2.73 -7.95 1.67
C LEU A 103 -2.16 -9.35 1.37
N PRO A 104 -0.82 -9.50 1.26
CA PRO A 104 -0.23 -10.81 1.09
C PRO A 104 -0.27 -11.55 2.43
N ARG A 105 -0.55 -12.85 2.36
CA ARG A 105 -0.67 -13.77 3.50
C ARG A 105 -1.58 -13.19 4.59
N ASP A 106 -2.69 -12.61 4.18
CA ASP A 106 -3.67 -12.14 5.15
C ASP A 106 -4.17 -13.34 5.97
N ASN A 107 -4.24 -13.16 7.28
CA ASN A 107 -4.80 -14.14 8.20
C ASN A 107 -6.12 -13.59 8.76
N LEU A 108 -6.88 -12.91 7.90
CA LEU A 108 -8.15 -12.33 8.29
C LEU A 108 -9.18 -13.44 8.43
N THR A 109 -9.89 -13.45 9.56
CA THR A 109 -11.06 -14.32 9.70
C THR A 109 -12.25 -13.71 8.96
N HIS A 110 -13.36 -14.44 8.90
CA HIS A 110 -14.60 -13.89 8.35
C HIS A 110 -15.02 -12.57 9.04
N ASP A 111 -14.84 -12.48 10.36
CA ASP A 111 -15.20 -11.28 11.12
C ASP A 111 -14.24 -10.12 10.82
N GLY A 112 -12.94 -10.41 10.69
CA GLY A 112 -11.94 -9.43 10.25
C GLY A 112 -12.22 -8.90 8.84
N VAL A 113 -12.59 -9.77 7.91
CA VAL A 113 -13.00 -9.35 6.56
C VAL A 113 -14.26 -8.49 6.61
N LYS A 114 -15.27 -8.89 7.38
CA LYS A 114 -16.49 -8.09 7.54
C LYS A 114 -16.18 -6.70 8.10
N GLN A 115 -15.37 -6.62 9.16
CA GLN A 115 -14.92 -5.36 9.73
C GLN A 115 -14.15 -4.52 8.71
N LEU A 116 -13.28 -5.15 7.91
CA LEU A 116 -12.52 -4.50 6.85
C LEU A 116 -13.45 -3.80 5.86
N TYR A 117 -14.39 -4.55 5.28
CA TYR A 117 -15.32 -4.06 4.27
C TYR A 117 -16.26 -2.98 4.80
N GLU A 118 -16.81 -3.17 6.00
CA GLU A 118 -17.70 -2.19 6.62
C GLU A 118 -16.99 -0.85 6.83
N THR A 119 -15.77 -0.90 7.36
CA THR A 119 -15.00 0.31 7.65
C THR A 119 -14.55 1.01 6.37
N LEU A 120 -14.07 0.27 5.38
CA LEU A 120 -13.72 0.82 4.06
C LEU A 120 -14.92 1.45 3.34
N SER A 121 -16.09 0.79 3.41
CA SER A 121 -17.32 1.26 2.77
C SER A 121 -17.94 2.48 3.44
N LYS A 122 -17.87 2.57 4.78
CA LYS A 122 -18.43 3.66 5.60
C LYS A 122 -17.56 4.91 5.56
N SER A 123 -16.25 4.74 5.79
CA SER A 123 -15.39 5.85 6.16
C SER A 123 -14.68 6.52 4.98
N TYR A 124 -14.51 5.82 3.85
CA TYR A 124 -13.43 6.21 2.93
C TYR A 124 -13.82 6.30 1.44
N VAL A 125 -15.08 6.00 1.09
CA VAL A 125 -15.59 6.17 -0.30
C VAL A 125 -16.71 7.21 -0.31
N SER A 126 -16.32 8.46 -0.54
CA SER A 126 -17.24 9.60 -0.68
C SER A 126 -18.35 9.28 -1.69
N PRO A 127 -19.63 9.60 -1.39
CA PRO A 127 -20.73 9.42 -2.34
C PRO A 127 -20.58 10.26 -3.62
N MET A 128 -19.68 11.25 -3.65
CA MET A 128 -19.34 12.04 -4.84
C MET A 128 -18.17 11.48 -5.66
N SER A 129 -17.49 10.44 -5.17
CA SER A 129 -16.32 9.85 -5.82
C SER A 129 -16.67 8.50 -6.43
N SER A 130 -16.56 8.38 -7.75
CA SER A 130 -16.65 7.10 -8.48
C SER A 130 -15.42 6.20 -8.26
N GLN A 131 -14.47 6.59 -7.40
CA GLN A 131 -13.24 5.82 -7.21
C GLN A 131 -13.52 4.54 -6.43
N LYS A 132 -13.23 3.41 -7.08
CA LYS A 132 -13.28 2.09 -6.47
C LYS A 132 -11.95 1.78 -5.82
N MET A 133 -12.00 1.35 -4.57
CA MET A 133 -10.84 0.84 -3.87
C MET A 133 -10.51 -0.55 -4.40
N THR A 134 -9.24 -0.81 -4.72
CA THR A 134 -8.80 -2.14 -5.15
C THR A 134 -7.99 -2.80 -4.03
N ILE A 135 -8.39 -4.02 -3.66
CA ILE A 135 -7.68 -4.87 -2.70
C ILE A 135 -7.10 -6.06 -3.46
N TYR A 136 -5.78 -6.21 -3.37
CA TYR A 136 -5.06 -7.35 -3.91
C TYR A 136 -4.78 -8.35 -2.80
N CYS A 137 -5.22 -9.58 -2.97
CA CYS A 137 -5.12 -10.64 -1.97
C CYS A 137 -4.72 -11.97 -2.60
N GLU A 138 -4.29 -12.90 -1.77
CA GLU A 138 -3.87 -14.23 -2.22
C GLU A 138 -5.06 -15.09 -2.69
N PRO A 139 -4.80 -16.10 -3.54
CA PRO A 139 -5.77 -17.14 -3.81
C PRO A 139 -6.30 -17.74 -2.52
N HIS A 140 -7.61 -17.97 -2.47
CA HIS A 140 -8.30 -18.53 -1.29
C HIS A 140 -8.37 -17.62 -0.06
N SER A 141 -8.00 -16.34 -0.17
CA SER A 141 -8.27 -15.36 0.89
C SER A 141 -9.78 -15.28 1.17
N MET A 142 -10.15 -15.10 2.44
CA MET A 142 -11.54 -14.90 2.87
C MET A 142 -12.16 -13.64 2.24
N LEU A 143 -11.31 -12.70 1.80
CA LEU A 143 -11.70 -11.51 1.04
C LEU A 143 -12.38 -11.85 -0.30
N MET A 144 -12.05 -12.99 -0.90
CA MET A 144 -12.62 -13.42 -2.17
C MET A 144 -14.05 -13.99 -2.02
N TRP A 145 -14.41 -14.44 -0.83
CA TRP A 145 -15.72 -15.05 -0.56
C TRP A 145 -16.75 -14.05 -0.04
N SER A 146 -16.28 -12.85 0.33
CA SER A 146 -17.16 -11.79 0.79
C SER A 146 -17.79 -11.07 -0.40
N PRO A 147 -19.08 -10.67 -0.29
CA PRO A 147 -19.73 -9.93 -1.36
C PRO A 147 -18.96 -8.64 -1.64
N THR A 148 -18.37 -8.55 -2.82
CA THR A 148 -17.72 -7.32 -3.29
C THR A 148 -18.77 -6.21 -3.36
N SER A 149 -18.52 -5.09 -2.68
CA SER A 149 -19.36 -3.91 -2.84
C SER A 149 -19.03 -3.22 -4.16
N GLU A 150 -19.95 -2.44 -4.73
CA GLU A 150 -19.66 -1.64 -5.94
C GLU A 150 -18.44 -0.72 -5.78
N LYS A 151 -18.09 -0.40 -4.53
CA LYS A 151 -17.03 0.49 -4.09
C LYS A 151 -15.69 -0.22 -3.85
N ILE A 152 -15.69 -1.53 -3.61
CA ILE A 152 -14.49 -2.31 -3.27
C ILE A 152 -14.36 -3.47 -4.25
N LYS A 153 -13.29 -3.44 -5.04
CA LYS A 153 -12.91 -4.52 -5.95
C LYS A 153 -11.81 -5.36 -5.33
N CYS A 154 -12.07 -6.64 -5.13
CA CYS A 154 -11.02 -7.60 -4.78
C CYS A 154 -10.45 -8.24 -6.04
N VAL A 155 -9.12 -8.38 -6.07
CA VAL A 155 -8.38 -8.99 -7.18
C VAL A 155 -7.43 -10.02 -6.59
N GLU A 156 -7.61 -11.26 -7.03
CA GLU A 156 -6.71 -12.35 -6.70
C GLU A 156 -5.38 -12.18 -7.43
N LEU A 157 -4.28 -12.29 -6.68
CA LEU A 157 -2.92 -12.37 -7.23
C LEU A 157 -2.13 -13.40 -6.43
N SER A 158 -1.36 -14.26 -7.10
CA SER A 158 -0.52 -15.22 -6.38
C SER A 158 0.43 -14.47 -5.43
N THR A 159 0.72 -15.03 -4.24
CA THR A 159 1.71 -14.47 -3.30
C THR A 159 3.01 -14.15 -4.03
N ILE A 160 3.39 -15.06 -4.92
CA ILE A 160 4.56 -14.94 -5.76
C ILE A 160 4.40 -13.73 -6.67
N THR A 161 3.27 -13.47 -7.34
CA THR A 161 3.03 -12.26 -8.14
C THR A 161 2.90 -10.99 -7.29
N ILE A 162 2.34 -11.05 -6.09
CA ILE A 162 2.29 -9.93 -5.15
C ILE A 162 3.71 -9.57 -4.66
N LEU A 163 4.56 -10.58 -4.48
CA LEU A 163 5.96 -10.45 -4.09
C LEU A 163 6.92 -10.30 -5.28
N GLN A 164 6.57 -10.71 -6.50
CA GLN A 164 7.33 -10.68 -7.76
C GLN A 164 6.85 -9.55 -8.68
N TRP A 165 5.78 -8.85 -8.35
CA TRP A 165 5.68 -7.43 -8.70
C TRP A 165 6.87 -6.64 -8.15
N LYS A 166 7.65 -7.23 -7.22
CA LYS A 166 9.00 -6.80 -6.83
C LYS A 166 10.14 -7.37 -7.70
N SER A 167 9.91 -8.15 -8.75
CA SER A 167 10.97 -8.82 -9.55
C SER A 167 10.74 -8.87 -11.07
N GLU A 168 9.53 -8.83 -11.62
CA GLU A 168 9.26 -8.81 -13.08
C GLU A 168 9.38 -7.42 -13.74
N LEU A 169 10.11 -6.50 -13.12
CA LEU A 169 10.36 -5.14 -13.66
C LEU A 169 11.62 -5.05 -14.53
N THR A 170 12.01 -6.17 -15.14
CA THR A 170 12.98 -6.23 -16.25
C THR A 170 12.30 -6.43 -17.62
N GLY A 171 10.96 -6.54 -17.69
CA GLY A 171 10.29 -6.96 -18.91
C GLY A 171 9.23 -6.00 -19.46
N ASN A 172 8.18 -5.68 -18.70
CA ASN A 172 7.03 -4.98 -19.29
C ASN A 172 6.32 -4.02 -18.34
N ARG A 173 5.82 -2.95 -18.96
CA ARG A 173 5.25 -1.74 -18.38
C ARG A 173 4.09 -2.03 -17.43
N SER A 174 4.18 -1.56 -16.20
CA SER A 174 3.00 -1.17 -15.41
C SER A 174 2.78 0.33 -15.59
N THR A 175 1.88 0.68 -16.51
CA THR A 175 1.34 2.04 -16.62
C THR A 175 0.46 2.31 -15.40
N CYS A 176 0.98 3.02 -14.40
CA CYS A 176 0.13 3.99 -13.70
C CYS A 176 -0.28 5.01 -14.75
N GLN A 177 -1.49 4.89 -15.28
CA GLN A 177 -2.06 5.89 -16.16
C GLN A 177 -2.07 7.23 -15.41
N ARG A 178 -1.16 8.14 -15.82
CA ARG A 178 -1.45 9.57 -15.82
C ARG A 178 -2.67 9.74 -16.73
N MET A 179 -3.86 9.84 -16.15
CA MET A 179 -4.97 10.44 -16.86
C MET A 179 -4.72 11.95 -16.86
N VAL A 180 -4.49 12.49 -18.06
CA VAL A 180 -4.74 13.88 -18.40
C VAL A 180 -6.24 14.02 -18.62
#